data_AF-A0A8X6W382-F1
#
_entry.id   AF-A0A8X6W382-F1
#
_cell.length_a   1.000
_cell.length_b   1.000
_cell.length_c   1.000
_cell.angle_alpha   90.00
_cell.angle_beta   90.00
_cell.angle_gamma   90.00
#
_symmetry.space_group_name_H-M   'P 1'
#
loop_
_entity.id
_entity.type
_entity.pdbx_description
1 polymer ?
#
loop_
_entity_poly.entity_id
_entity_poly.type
_entity_poly.pdbx_seq_one_letter_code
_entity_poly.pdbx_strand_id
1 'polypeptide(L)' 'MQRLPWPTYSSDMSPIEHVWDLVGRSCTRDLRPAASKDELLLRIQARWNSLPQADIQNLFDFMSRRIEKLIAARGGFTKY' A
#
# COMPACT_ATOMS: atom_id res chain seq x y z
N MET A 1 -12.25 21.55 0.78
CA MET A 1 -11.45 20.39 0.31
C MET A 1 -9.98 20.66 0.58
N GLN A 2 -9.42 20.02 1.61
CA GLN A 2 -8.01 20.15 1.95
C GLN A 2 -7.25 19.07 1.18
N ARG A 3 -6.30 19.47 0.32
CA ARG A 3 -5.41 18.56 -0.41
C ARG A 3 -4.11 18.48 0.37
N LEU A 4 -3.63 17.26 0.62
CA LEU A 4 -2.30 17.06 1.17
C LEU A 4 -1.27 17.60 0.16
N PRO A 5 -0.26 18.39 0.60
CA PRO A 5 0.83 18.80 -0.28
C PRO A 5 1.63 17.56 -0.67
N TRP A 6 1.34 17.02 -1.86
CA TRP A 6 1.97 15.81 -2.37
C TRP A 6 3.16 16.16 -3.26
N PRO A 7 4.37 15.63 -3.01
CA PRO A 7 5.52 15.92 -3.84
C PRO A 7 5.39 15.28 -5.23
N THR A 8 5.78 16.01 -6.26
CA THR A 8 5.83 15.53 -7.65
C THR A 8 6.75 14.30 -7.76
N TYR A 9 6.38 13.31 -8.56
CA TYR A 9 7.12 12.04 -8.76
C TYR A 9 7.11 11.01 -7.60
N SER A 10 6.24 11.15 -6.61
CA SER A 10 6.13 10.21 -5.49
C SER A 10 4.95 9.22 -5.64
N SER A 11 4.85 8.54 -6.79
CA SER A 11 3.84 7.47 -6.97
C SER A 11 4.07 6.29 -6.03
N ASP A 12 5.33 6.06 -5.64
CA ASP A 12 5.79 5.09 -4.64
C ASP A 12 5.33 5.40 -3.21
N MET A 13 4.76 6.60 -2.99
CA MET A 13 4.32 7.07 -1.69
C MET A 13 2.81 7.01 -1.52
N SER A 14 2.04 6.47 -2.48
CA SER A 14 0.58 6.42 -2.37
C SER A 14 0.13 5.33 -1.37
N PRO A 15 -0.70 5.64 -0.35
CA PRO A 15 -1.04 4.65 0.68
C PRO A 15 -1.80 3.48 0.09
N ILE A 16 -2.62 3.75 -0.94
CA ILE A 16 -3.45 2.75 -1.56
C ILE A 16 -2.65 1.74 -2.40
N GLU A 17 -1.57 2.17 -3.05
CA GLU A 17 -0.67 1.27 -3.79
C GLU A 17 -0.01 0.25 -2.84
N HIS A 18 0.35 0.71 -1.65
CA HIS A 18 0.98 -0.15 -0.65
C HIS A 18 -0.03 -1.14 -0.03
N VAL A 19 -1.29 -0.73 0.15
CA VAL A 19 -2.37 -1.64 0.54
C VAL A 19 -2.63 -2.68 -0.57
N TRP A 20 -2.61 -2.27 -1.83
CA TRP A 20 -2.74 -3.21 -2.96
C TRP A 20 -1.58 -4.20 -3.03
N ASP A 21 -0.35 -3.79 -2.74
CA ASP A 21 0.81 -4.68 -2.65
C ASP A 21 0.63 -5.73 -1.53
N LEU A 22 0.11 -5.33 -0.35
CA LEU A 22 -0.20 -6.27 0.73
C LEU A 22 -1.26 -7.31 0.34
N VAL A 23 -2.33 -6.88 -0.33
CA VAL A 23 -3.38 -7.77 -0.83
C VAL A 23 -2.83 -8.70 -1.91
N GLY A 24 -2.11 -8.16 -2.90
CA GLY A 24 -1.51 -8.91 -3.99
C GLY A 24 -0.51 -9.97 -3.49
N ARG A 25 0.39 -9.60 -2.58
CA ARG A 25 1.34 -10.54 -1.95
C ARG A 25 0.68 -11.61 -1.10
N SER A 26 -0.52 -11.36 -0.60
CA SER A 26 -1.27 -12.41 0.09
C SER A 26 -1.88 -13.38 -0.92
N CYS A 27 -2.48 -12.87 -1.99
CA CYS A 27 -3.05 -13.70 -3.05
C CYS A 27 -1.99 -14.57 -3.75
N THR A 28 -0.75 -14.09 -3.89
CA THR A 28 0.36 -14.89 -4.47
C THR A 28 0.91 -15.96 -3.53
N ARG A 29 0.70 -15.81 -2.21
CA ARG A 29 1.08 -16.83 -1.22
C ARG A 29 0.05 -17.95 -1.10
N ASP A 30 -1.11 -17.82 -1.72
CA ASP A 30 -2.08 -18.90 -1.78
C ASP A 30 -1.46 -20.13 -2.46
N LEU A 31 -1.56 -21.29 -1.81
CA LEU A 31 -0.99 -22.55 -2.30
C LEU A 31 -1.56 -22.99 -3.65
N ARG A 32 -2.71 -22.46 -4.06
CA ARG A 32 -3.36 -22.77 -5.35
C ARG A 32 -3.67 -21.51 -6.15
N PRO A 33 -3.43 -21.51 -7.47
CA PRO A 33 -3.94 -20.46 -8.35
C PRO A 33 -5.46 -20.34 -8.25
N ALA A 34 -6.00 -19.17 -8.59
CA ALA A 34 -7.43 -19.03 -8.80
C ALA A 34 -7.84 -19.75 -10.09
N ALA A 35 -8.91 -20.54 -10.04
CA ALA A 35 -9.42 -21.30 -11.19
C ALA A 35 -10.22 -20.41 -12.16
N SER A 36 -10.67 -19.23 -11.72
CA SER A 36 -11.40 -18.27 -12.54
C SER A 36 -11.16 -16.83 -12.10
N LYS A 37 -11.56 -15.87 -12.95
CA LYS A 37 -11.54 -14.44 -12.61
C LYS A 37 -12.45 -14.14 -11.41
N ASP A 38 -13.60 -14.79 -11.34
CA ASP A 38 -14.57 -14.59 -10.23
C ASP A 38 -14.00 -15.10 -8.91
N GLU A 39 -13.31 -16.25 -8.92
CA GLU A 39 -12.63 -16.75 -7.73
C GLU A 39 -11.51 -15.79 -7.28
N LEU A 40 -10.75 -15.24 -8.23
CA LEU A 40 -9.71 -14.26 -7.93
C LEU A 40 -10.30 -12.98 -7.30
N LEU A 41 -11.41 -12.47 -7.84
CA LEU A 41 -12.11 -11.31 -7.29
C LEU A 41 -12.61 -11.57 -5.87
N LEU A 42 -13.21 -12.73 -5.63
CA LEU A 42 -13.68 -13.13 -4.29
C LEU A 42 -12.52 -13.22 -3.29
N ARG A 43 -11.38 -13.78 -3.69
CA ARG A 43 -10.18 -13.86 -2.84
C ARG A 43 -9.62 -12.49 -2.51
N ILE A 44 -9.50 -11.61 -3.50
CA ILE A 44 -9.06 -10.22 -3.31
C ILE A 44 -10.01 -9.51 -2.33
N GLN A 45 -11.31 -9.65 -2.52
CA GLN A 45 -12.31 -9.00 -1.67
C GLN A 45 -12.30 -9.56 -0.24
N ALA A 46 -12.19 -10.89 -0.07
CA ALA A 46 -12.03 -11.51 1.24
C ALA A 46 -10.74 -11.04 1.93
N ARG A 47 -9.65 -10.89 1.19
CA ARG A 47 -8.40 -10.42 1.75
C ARG A 47 -8.47 -8.95 2.13
N TRP A 48 -9.04 -8.11 1.28
CA TRP A 48 -9.31 -6.71 1.57
C TRP A 48 -10.13 -6.55 2.85
N ASN A 49 -11.21 -7.32 2.99
CA ASN A 49 -12.08 -7.27 4.17
C ASN A 49 -11.45 -7.85 5.45
N SER A 50 -10.41 -8.67 5.32
CA SER A 50 -9.71 -9.28 6.45
C SER A 50 -8.42 -8.56 6.84
N LEU A 51 -8.06 -7.46 6.16
CA LEU A 51 -6.92 -6.64 6.53
C LEU A 51 -7.13 -6.06 7.94
N PRO A 52 -6.23 -6.36 8.89
CA PRO A 52 -6.30 -5.76 10.21
C PRO A 52 -6.15 -4.24 10.12
N GLN A 53 -6.99 -3.51 10.84
CA GLN A 53 -6.88 -2.04 10.92
C GLN A 53 -5.51 -1.60 11.43
N ALA A 54 -4.85 -2.42 12.27
CA ALA A 54 -3.50 -2.18 12.75
C ALA A 54 -2.45 -2.18 11.62
N ASP A 55 -2.59 -3.07 10.62
CA ASP A 55 -1.66 -3.11 9.48
C ASP A 55 -1.84 -1.88 8.60
N ILE A 56 -3.09 -1.42 8.42
CA ILE A 56 -3.40 -0.17 7.72
C ILE A 56 -2.79 1.01 8.49
N GLN A 57 -2.97 1.09 9.81
CA GLN A 57 -2.43 2.18 10.62
C GLN A 57 -0.89 2.21 10.58
N ASN A 58 -0.24 1.06 10.75
CA ASN A 58 1.21 0.95 10.65
C ASN A 58 1.70 1.46 9.29
N LEU A 59 1.01 1.12 8.20
CA LEU A 59 1.35 1.58 6.85
C LEU A 59 1.27 3.11 6.75
N PHE A 60 0.22 3.74 7.27
CA PHE A 60 0.10 5.20 7.34
C PHE A 60 1.22 5.84 8.18
N ASP A 61 1.59 5.24 9.32
CA ASP A 61 2.64 5.76 10.19
C ASP A 61 4.02 5.67 9.51
N PHE A 62 4.31 4.55 8.83
CA PHE A 62 5.53 4.40 8.04
C PHE A 62 5.61 5.41 6.90
N MET A 63 4.51 5.65 6.21
CA MET A 63 4.49 6.62 5.13
C MET A 63 4.63 8.06 5.61
N SER A 64 3.97 8.44 6.70
CA SER A 64 4.12 9.76 7.33
C SER A 64 5.61 10.02 7.62
N ARG A 65 6.30 9.04 8.21
CA ARG A 65 7.74 9.09 8.45
C ARG A 65 8.57 9.16 7.17
N ARG A 66 8.19 8.46 6.10
CA ARG A 66 8.89 8.52 4.80
C ARG A 66 8.70 9.89 4.14
N ILE A 67 7.51 10.48 4.21
CA ILE A 67 7.22 11.81 3.69
C ILE A 67 8.05 12.86 4.46
N GLU A 68 8.09 12.77 5.79
CA GLU A 68 8.96 13.62 6.62
C GLU A 68 10.43 13.53 6.20
N LYS A 69 10.93 12.31 5.94
CA LYS A 69 12.30 12.10 5.44
C LYS A 69 12.52 12.68 4.05
N LEU A 70 11.57 12.55 3.13
CA LEU A 70 11.66 13.15 1.78
C LEU A 70 11.66 14.68 1.83
N ILE A 71 10.82 15.27 2.69
CA ILE A 71 10.78 16.71 2.93
C ILE A 71 12.11 17.17 3.52
N ALA A 72 12.63 16.46 4.53
CA ALA A 72 13.94 16.75 5.13
C ALA A 72 15.09 16.61 4.13
N ALA A 73 14.99 15.66 3.20
CA ALA A 73 15.96 15.46 2.12
C ALA A 73 15.78 16.46 0.95
N ARG A 74 14.81 17.38 1.02
CA ARG A 74 14.43 18.32 -0.07
C ARG A 74 14.18 17.62 -1.41
N GLY A 75 13.62 16.41 -1.39
CA GLY A 75 13.38 15.59 -2.58
C GLY A 75 14.60 14.80 -3.09
N GLY A 76 15.71 14.77 -2.34
CA GLY A 76 16.85 13.89 -2.63
C GLY A 76 16.55 12.41 -2.33
N PHE A 77 17.34 11.50 -2.93
CA PHE A 77 17.20 10.05 -2.75
C PHE A 77 17.27 9.66 -1.26
N THR A 78 16.16 9.20 -0.71
CA THR A 78 16.15 8.48 0.57
C THR A 78 16.50 7.02 0.31
N LYS A 79 17.48 6.46 1.03
CA LYS A 79 17.80 5.01 0.99
C LYS A 79 16.60 4.21 1.52
N TYR A 80 15.72 3.78 0.63
CA TYR A 80 14.72 2.74 0.84
C TYR A 80 14.48 2.00 -0.45
#